data_AF-A0A2V7YH53-F1
#
_entry.id   AF-A0A2V7YH53-F1
#
_cell.length_a   1.000
_cell.length_b   1.000
_cell.length_c   1.000
_cell.angle_alpha   90.00
_cell.angle_beta   90.00
_cell.angle_gamma   90.00
#
_symmetry.space_group_name_H-M   'P 1'
#
loop_
_entity.id
_entity.type
_entity.pdbx_description
1 polymer ?
#
loop_
_entity_poly.entity_id
_entity_poly.type
_entity_poly.pdbx_seq_one_letter_code
_entity_poly.pdbx_strand_id
1 'polypeptide(L)'
;MFANGTLLIDELVLPGNGLGILIDGSAGFQSSAIINHALMEKNDQYGLQVRSATVAVRNSVAAGHGTAGFHAQAFTGGAPADLSADHCQATDIGFGFLFRRW
;
A
#
# COMPACT_ATOMS: atom_id res chain seq x y z
N MET A 1 14.30 -0.07 -22.20
CA MET A 1 13.04 0.67 -22.30
C MET A 1 12.23 0.31 -21.07
N PHE A 2 12.12 1.22 -20.10
CA PHE A 2 11.44 0.95 -18.84
C PHE A 2 10.01 1.46 -18.96
N ALA A 3 9.04 0.58 -18.72
CA ALA A 3 7.63 0.94 -18.78
C ALA A 3 7.24 1.62 -17.46
N ASN A 4 6.78 2.88 -17.55
CA ASN A 4 5.96 3.47 -16.50
C ASN A 4 4.66 2.66 -16.45
N GLY A 5 4.62 1.65 -15.58
CA GLY A 5 3.48 0.76 -15.41
C GLY A 5 2.59 1.23 -14.27
N THR A 6 1.29 1.17 -14.49
CA THR A 6 0.29 1.30 -13.42
C THR A 6 -0.24 -0.09 -13.11
N LEU A 7 -0.18 -0.49 -11.84
CA LEU A 7 -0.89 -1.69 -11.37
C LEU A 7 -2.36 -1.33 -11.12
N LEU A 8 -3.27 -2.07 -11.76
CA LEU A 8 -4.71 -1.96 -11.51
C LEU A 8 -5.18 -3.24 -10.81
N ILE A 9 -5.77 -3.07 -9.63
CA ILE A 9 -6.40 -4.14 -8.87
C ILE A 9 -7.86 -3.76 -8.63
N ASP A 10 -8.75 -4.67 -8.99
CA ASP A 10 -10.18 -4.60 -8.66
C ASP A 10 -10.59 -5.97 -8.15
N GLU A 11 -11.33 -6.01 -7.04
CA GLU A 11 -11.83 -7.22 -6.40
C GLU A 11 -10.74 -8.27 -6.09
N LEU A 12 -9.94 -8.01 -5.06
CA LEU A 12 -8.87 -8.92 -4.64
C LEU A 12 -9.05 -9.37 -3.20
N VAL A 13 -8.88 -10.66 -2.93
CA VAL A 13 -8.76 -11.20 -1.57
C VAL A 13 -7.36 -11.77 -1.41
N LEU A 14 -6.61 -11.27 -0.42
CA LEU A 14 -5.19 -11.59 -0.24
C LEU A 14 -4.87 -11.95 1.22
N PRO A 15 -5.12 -13.21 1.64
CA PRO A 15 -4.93 -13.65 3.01
C PRO A 15 -3.56 -14.29 3.26
N GLY A 16 -2.95 -14.01 4.42
CA GLY A 16 -1.85 -14.82 4.99
C GLY A 16 -0.48 -14.69 4.30
N ASN A 17 -0.11 -13.51 3.83
CA ASN A 17 1.18 -13.26 3.18
C ASN A 17 2.16 -12.56 4.13
N GLY A 18 3.47 -12.64 3.88
CA GLY A 18 4.43 -11.83 4.66
C GLY A 18 4.17 -10.32 4.52
N LEU A 19 3.83 -9.90 3.31
CA LEU A 19 3.40 -8.55 2.97
C LEU A 19 2.30 -8.66 1.91
N GLY A 20 1.21 -7.91 2.08
CA GLY A 20 0.07 -8.03 1.18
C GLY A 20 0.35 -7.51 -0.24
N ILE A 21 0.44 -6.18 -0.37
CA ILE A 21 0.78 -5.50 -1.63
C ILE A 21 1.95 -4.56 -1.39
N LEU A 22 3.00 -4.66 -2.22
CA LEU A 22 4.12 -3.73 -2.25
C LEU A 22 4.11 -2.93 -3.56
N ILE A 23 4.02 -1.61 -3.46
CA ILE A 23 4.28 -0.68 -4.57
C ILE A 23 5.57 0.07 -4.24
N ASP A 24 6.62 -0.21 -5.00
CA ASP A 24 7.95 0.35 -4.78
C ASP A 24 8.37 1.21 -5.98
N GLY A 25 8.73 2.47 -5.72
CA GLY A 25 9.17 3.45 -6.69
C GLY A 25 10.49 4.10 -6.26
N SER A 26 11.06 4.92 -7.14
CA SER A 26 12.30 5.63 -6.85
C SER A 26 12.42 6.94 -7.65
N ALA A 27 13.39 7.76 -7.30
CA ALA A 27 13.73 8.95 -8.07
C ALA A 27 14.18 8.54 -9.50
N GLY A 28 13.33 8.82 -10.49
CA GLY A 28 13.54 8.44 -11.89
C GLY A 28 12.71 7.25 -12.37
N PHE A 29 12.14 6.46 -11.46
CA PHE A 29 11.26 5.32 -11.77
C PHE A 29 10.03 5.36 -10.86
N GLN A 30 9.04 6.15 -11.25
CA GLN A 30 7.80 6.26 -10.51
C GLN A 30 6.91 5.03 -10.75
N SER A 31 6.47 4.42 -9.66
CA SER A 31 5.46 3.37 -9.67
C SER A 31 4.12 3.95 -9.25
N SER A 32 3.04 3.45 -9.86
CA SER A 32 1.69 3.86 -9.51
C SER A 32 0.75 2.67 -9.41
N ALA A 33 -0.27 2.79 -8.55
CA ALA A 33 -1.32 1.78 -8.45
C ALA A 33 -2.69 2.38 -8.15
N ILE A 34 -3.72 1.72 -8.66
CA ILE A 34 -5.12 1.93 -8.27
C ILE A 34 -5.64 0.60 -7.75
N ILE A 35 -6.14 0.60 -6.51
CA ILE A 35 -6.61 -0.60 -5.81
C ILE A 35 -8.04 -0.33 -5.35
N ASN A 36 -8.99 -1.14 -5.81
CA ASN A 36 -10.40 -1.04 -5.42
C ASN A 36 -10.89 -2.38 -4.87
N HIS A 37 -11.77 -2.33 -3.87
CA HIS A 37 -12.47 -3.52 -3.34
C HIS A 37 -11.53 -4.66 -2.94
N ALA A 38 -10.40 -4.31 -2.31
CA ALA A 38 -9.42 -5.28 -1.85
C ALA A 38 -9.64 -5.65 -0.38
N LEU A 39 -9.60 -6.95 -0.08
CA LEU A 39 -9.58 -7.51 1.26
C LEU A 39 -8.18 -8.10 1.51
N MET A 40 -7.37 -7.40 2.30
CA MET A 40 -6.04 -7.83 2.72
C MET A 40 -6.15 -8.30 4.17
N GLU A 41 -5.87 -9.58 4.43
CA GLU A 41 -6.11 -10.15 5.77
C GLU A 41 -4.93 -10.95 6.29
N LYS A 42 -4.63 -10.81 7.58
CA LYS A 42 -3.69 -11.67 8.31
C LYS A 42 -2.30 -11.75 7.68
N ASN A 43 -1.88 -10.70 6.99
CA ASN A 43 -0.50 -10.55 6.52
C ASN A 43 0.45 -10.20 7.68
N ASP A 44 1.66 -10.76 7.67
CA ASP A 44 2.60 -10.68 8.81
C ASP A 44 2.95 -9.23 9.18
N GLN A 45 3.21 -8.37 8.19
CA GLN A 45 3.60 -6.98 8.43
C GLN A 45 2.54 -5.97 8.01
N TYR A 46 2.26 -5.89 6.71
CA TYR A 46 1.44 -4.83 6.12
C TYR A 46 0.36 -5.41 5.20
N GLY A 47 -0.81 -4.77 5.19
CA GLY A 47 -1.80 -4.97 4.13
C GLY A 47 -1.30 -4.37 2.82
N LEU A 48 -1.08 -3.05 2.81
CA LEU A 48 -0.48 -2.30 1.70
C LEU A 48 0.75 -1.55 2.18
N GLN A 49 1.88 -1.71 1.47
CA GLN A 49 3.07 -0.87 1.63
C GLN A 49 3.36 -0.09 0.35
N VAL A 50 3.43 1.24 0.49
CA VAL A 50 3.78 2.19 -0.56
C VAL A 50 5.14 2.79 -0.25
N ARG A 51 6.12 2.60 -1.14
CA ARG A 51 7.47 3.14 -1.01
C ARG A 51 7.77 4.06 -2.17
N SER A 52 7.92 5.36 -1.89
CA SER A 52 8.30 6.36 -2.91
C SER A 52 7.47 6.27 -4.21
N ALA A 53 6.16 6.04 -4.06
CA ALA A 53 5.22 5.74 -5.14
C ALA A 53 3.87 6.46 -4.92
N THR A 54 3.03 6.49 -5.95
CA THR A 54 1.71 7.12 -5.90
C THR A 54 0.60 6.08 -5.99
N VAL A 55 -0.19 5.93 -4.93
CA VAL A 55 -1.23 4.91 -4.84
C VAL A 55 -2.57 5.51 -4.43
N ALA A 56 -3.62 5.13 -5.15
CA ALA A 56 -5.01 5.34 -4.73
C ALA A 56 -5.62 4.01 -4.32
N VAL A 57 -6.15 3.94 -3.10
CA VAL A 57 -6.88 2.79 -2.58
C VAL A 57 -8.30 3.19 -2.20
N ARG A 58 -9.29 2.41 -2.64
CA ARG A 58 -10.71 2.69 -2.41
C ARG A 58 -11.47 1.47 -1.95
N ASN A 59 -12.49 1.67 -1.12
CA ASN A 59 -13.44 0.63 -0.69
C ASN A 59 -12.75 -0.67 -0.23
N SER A 60 -11.62 -0.55 0.46
CA SER A 60 -10.75 -1.69 0.76
C SER A 60 -10.59 -1.88 2.26
N VAL A 61 -10.38 -3.13 2.66
CA VAL A 61 -10.23 -3.54 4.05
C VAL A 61 -8.86 -4.15 4.25
N ALA A 62 -8.15 -3.67 5.25
CA ALA A 62 -6.97 -4.31 5.80
C ALA A 62 -7.30 -4.83 7.21
N ALA A 63 -7.04 -6.10 7.51
CA ALA A 63 -7.39 -6.66 8.81
C ALA A 63 -6.37 -7.68 9.34
N GLY A 64 -6.12 -7.65 10.65
CA GLY A 64 -5.32 -8.68 11.32
C GLY A 64 -3.83 -8.66 11.00
N HIS A 65 -3.25 -7.52 10.61
CA HIS A 65 -1.82 -7.43 10.26
C HIS A 65 -0.92 -7.16 11.47
N GLY A 66 0.34 -7.60 11.43
CA GLY A 66 1.24 -7.43 12.56
C GLY A 66 1.70 -5.98 12.81
N THR A 67 1.77 -5.13 11.77
CA THR A 67 2.23 -3.75 11.91
C THR A 67 1.19 -2.72 11.50
N ALA A 68 0.85 -2.63 10.20
CA ALA A 68 -0.09 -1.62 9.73
C ALA A 68 -1.01 -2.08 8.60
N GLY A 69 -2.22 -1.52 8.55
CA GLY A 69 -3.15 -1.74 7.44
C GLY A 69 -2.63 -1.17 6.14
N PHE A 70 -2.42 0.14 6.15
CA PHE A 70 -1.90 0.89 5.02
C PHE A 70 -0.68 1.70 5.46
N HIS A 71 0.46 1.49 4.83
CA HIS A 71 1.73 2.13 5.18
C HIS A 71 2.32 2.84 3.97
N ALA A 72 2.56 4.15 4.10
CA ALA A 72 3.31 4.93 3.12
C ALA A 72 4.64 5.42 3.70
N GLN A 73 5.70 5.21 2.95
CA GLN A 73 7.07 5.52 3.33
C GLN A 73 7.83 6.17 2.17
N ALA A 74 8.36 7.37 2.40
CA ALA A 74 9.30 8.00 1.48
C ALA A 74 10.73 7.71 1.93
N PHE A 75 11.61 7.36 0.98
CA PHE A 75 13.06 7.25 1.24
C PHE A 75 13.77 8.58 1.00
N THR A 76 14.87 8.79 1.72
CA THR A 76 15.74 9.97 1.61
C THR A 76 16.31 10.05 0.19
N GLY A 77 15.95 11.07 -0.58
CA GLY A 77 16.36 11.20 -1.99
C GLY A 77 15.36 11.85 -2.95
N GLY A 78 14.16 12.24 -2.47
CA GLY A 78 13.30 13.20 -3.19
C GLY A 78 12.07 12.65 -3.89
N ALA A 79 11.79 11.35 -3.83
CA ALA A 79 10.53 10.79 -4.31
C ALA A 79 9.48 10.79 -3.17
N PRO A 80 8.31 11.45 -3.34
CA PRO A 80 7.23 11.38 -2.37
C PRO A 80 6.62 9.96 -2.33
N ALA A 81 6.02 9.62 -1.20
CA ALA A 81 5.14 8.46 -1.08
C ALA A 81 3.72 8.98 -0.83
N ASP A 82 2.91 8.96 -1.89
CA ASP A 82 1.55 9.47 -1.87
C ASP A 82 0.57 8.30 -1.78
N LEU A 83 -0.22 8.29 -0.72
CA LEU A 83 -1.29 7.31 -0.52
C LEU A 83 -2.60 8.05 -0.28
N SER A 84 -3.51 7.96 -1.25
CA SER A 84 -4.90 8.40 -1.10
C SER A 84 -5.75 7.19 -0.70
N ALA A 85 -6.44 7.28 0.43
CA ALA A 85 -7.35 6.24 0.91
C ALA A 85 -8.76 6.80 1.02
N ASP A 86 -9.71 6.15 0.34
CA ASP A 86 -11.11 6.57 0.26
C ASP A 86 -12.03 5.40 0.64
N HIS A 87 -12.90 5.60 1.63
CA HIS A 87 -13.77 4.54 2.16
C HIS A 87 -13.01 3.24 2.54
N CYS A 88 -11.80 3.38 3.09
CA CYS A 88 -11.00 2.25 3.54
C CYS A 88 -11.21 1.97 5.03
N GLN A 89 -11.12 0.69 5.40
CA GLN A 89 -11.16 0.24 6.79
C GLN A 89 -9.87 -0.47 7.15
N ALA A 90 -9.36 -0.21 8.35
CA ALA A 90 -8.27 -0.95 8.95
C ALA A 90 -8.69 -1.42 10.36
N THR A 91 -8.71 -2.73 10.61
CA THR A 91 -9.25 -3.30 11.85
C THR A 91 -8.38 -4.43 12.38
N ASP A 92 -8.31 -4.58 13.72
CA ASP A 92 -7.49 -5.62 14.35
C ASP A 92 -6.00 -5.53 13.96
N ILE A 93 -5.43 -4.33 14.04
CA ILE A 93 -4.04 -4.01 13.62
C ILE A 93 -3.42 -2.98 14.57
N GLY A 94 -2.09 -2.99 14.71
CA GLY A 94 -1.37 -2.00 15.51
C GLY A 94 -1.53 -0.55 15.03
N PHE A 95 -1.38 -0.32 13.73
CA PHE A 95 -1.64 0.98 13.09
C PHE A 95 -2.63 0.83 11.93
N GLY A 96 -3.72 1.59 11.93
CA GLY A 96 -4.64 1.59 10.78
C GLY A 96 -3.96 2.17 9.54
N PHE A 97 -3.44 3.39 9.68
CA PHE A 97 -2.66 4.11 8.69
C PHE A 97 -1.35 4.56 9.30
N LEU A 98 -0.23 4.34 8.60
CA LEU A 98 1.09 4.77 9.03
C LEU A 98 1.77 5.56 7.92
N PHE A 99 2.27 6.74 8.26
CA PHE A 99 3.07 7.58 7.38
C PHE A 99 4.41 7.88 8.03
N ARG A 100 5.52 7.61 7.34
CA ARG A 100 6.87 7.90 7.84
C ARG A 100 7.75 8.50 6.77
N ARG A 101 8.57 9.47 7.19
CA ARG A 101 9.69 10.02 6.43
C ARG A 101 10.98 9.62 7.14
N TRP A 102 11.96 9.15 6.38
CA TRP A 102 13.31 8.84 6.85
C TRP A 102 14.32 9.81 6.25
#